data_AF-U3U572-F1
#
_entry.id   AF-U3U572-F1
#
_cell.length_a   1.000
_cell.length_b   1.000
_cell.length_c   1.000
_cell.angle_alpha   90.00
_cell.angle_beta   90.00
_cell.angle_gamma   90.00
#
_symmetry.space_group_name_H-M   'P 1'
#
loop_
_entity.id
_entity.type
_entity.pdbx_description
1 polymer ?
#
loop_
_entity_poly.entity_id
_entity_poly.type
_entity_poly.pdbx_seq_one_letter_code
_entity_poly.pdbx_strand_id
1 'polypeptide(L)'
;MTLRLRSEVLSVARDDDGYTLQLNGSAVRAEKLVIASGGLSMPGLGATPFGYKVAEQFGLSVHPTRAALVPFTLHKPLLEQPNTLSGVALPTTITAQDSTLFKEAMLFTHHGLSGPAVLQISSYWQPGEFVTVNLSPETALDDFIDVQRAAHPNLSQKNSLPKRLVEVLQELQQIPDVTLKQLNSKQQSELVTTLHQWRVQPKRHRRLSHPPK
;
A
#
# COMPACT_ATOMS: atom_id res chain seq x y z
N MET A 1 5.48 39.84 1.55
CA MET A 1 4.57 38.70 1.34
C MET A 1 3.46 38.79 2.38
N THR A 2 2.20 38.78 1.94
CA THR A 2 1.03 38.82 2.85
C THR A 2 0.44 37.43 2.93
N LEU A 3 0.24 36.91 4.15
CA LEU A 3 -0.36 35.59 4.39
C LEU A 3 -1.75 35.77 5.02
N ARG A 4 -2.77 35.15 4.44
CA ARG A 4 -4.14 35.13 4.97
C ARG A 4 -4.54 33.68 5.28
N LEU A 5 -4.76 33.38 6.55
CA LEU A 5 -5.23 32.07 7.01
C LEU A 5 -6.74 32.10 7.22
N ARG A 6 -7.38 30.92 7.25
CA ARG A 6 -8.85 30.78 7.36
C ARG A 6 -9.59 31.54 6.25
N SER A 7 -8.92 31.70 5.10
CA SER A 7 -9.44 32.35 3.91
C SER A 7 -9.70 31.31 2.83
N GLU A 8 -10.90 30.74 2.82
CA GLU A 8 -11.30 29.76 1.81
C GLU A 8 -11.62 30.47 0.50
N VAL A 9 -11.08 29.97 -0.62
CA VAL A 9 -11.43 30.45 -1.95
C VAL A 9 -12.70 29.76 -2.42
N LEU A 10 -13.77 30.54 -2.60
CA LEU A 10 -15.09 30.05 -2.97
C LEU A 10 -15.27 29.99 -4.49
N SER A 11 -14.72 30.97 -5.21
CA SER A 11 -14.76 31.00 -6.68
C SER A 11 -13.60 31.79 -7.27
N VAL A 12 -13.29 31.50 -8.53
CA VAL A 12 -12.29 32.18 -9.34
C VAL A 12 -12.97 32.64 -10.62
N ALA A 13 -12.82 33.92 -10.96
CA ALA A 13 -13.22 34.47 -12.25
C ALA A 13 -11.98 35.06 -12.95
N ARG A 14 -12.01 35.08 -14.28
CA ARG A 14 -10.99 35.72 -15.12
C ARG A 14 -11.66 36.73 -16.03
N ASP A 15 -11.07 37.91 -16.13
CA ASP A 15 -11.40 38.97 -17.07
C ASP A 15 -10.14 39.42 -17.83
N ASP A 16 -10.23 40.50 -18.60
CA ASP A 16 -9.11 41.04 -19.40
C ASP A 16 -7.97 41.58 -18.51
N ASP A 17 -8.27 41.97 -17.27
CA ASP A 17 -7.34 42.60 -16.32
C ASP A 17 -6.72 41.60 -15.33
N GLY A 18 -7.17 40.34 -15.32
CA GLY A 18 -6.57 39.26 -14.54
C GLY A 18 -7.58 38.34 -13.88
N TYR A 19 -7.37 38.06 -12.59
CA TYR A 19 -8.16 37.13 -11.79
C TYR A 19 -8.84 37.83 -10.62
N THR A 20 -10.11 37.51 -10.40
CA THR A 20 -10.87 37.89 -9.21
C THR A 20 -11.21 36.64 -8.40
N LEU A 21 -10.82 36.61 -7.13
CA LEU A 21 -11.09 35.52 -6.20
C LEU A 21 -12.13 35.97 -5.18
N GLN A 22 -13.19 35.19 -5.01
CA GLN A 22 -14.11 35.35 -3.88
C GLN A 22 -13.62 34.49 -2.72
N LEU A 23 -13.39 35.13 -1.59
CA LEU A 23 -13.02 34.49 -0.33
C LEU A 23 -14.22 34.49 0.62
N ASN A 24 -14.16 33.71 1.69
CA ASN A 24 -15.11 33.82 2.80
C ASN A 24 -15.02 35.20 3.48
N GLY A 25 -15.85 36.14 3.03
CA GLY A 25 -16.01 37.48 3.61
C GLY A 25 -15.19 38.59 2.95
N SER A 26 -14.47 38.33 1.85
CA SER A 26 -13.80 39.38 1.07
C SER A 26 -13.53 38.95 -0.37
N ALA A 27 -13.14 39.89 -1.23
CA ALA A 27 -12.66 39.60 -2.57
C ALA A 27 -11.21 40.08 -2.75
N VAL A 28 -10.44 39.41 -3.59
CA VAL A 28 -9.06 39.78 -3.93
C VAL A 28 -8.88 39.73 -5.45
N ARG A 29 -8.12 40.68 -5.99
CA ARG A 29 -7.70 40.70 -7.39
C ARG A 29 -6.20 40.46 -7.53
N ALA A 30 -5.80 39.79 -8.60
CA ALA A 30 -4.42 39.60 -8.98
C ALA A 30 -4.28 39.42 -10.49
N GLU A 31 -3.24 39.98 -11.09
CA GLU A 31 -2.90 39.75 -12.51
C GLU A 31 -2.51 38.29 -12.78
N LYS A 32 -1.90 37.62 -11.79
CA LYS A 32 -1.42 36.24 -11.89
C LYS A 32 -1.95 35.39 -10.74
N LEU A 33 -2.39 34.18 -11.07
CA LEU A 33 -2.92 33.20 -10.13
C LEU A 33 -2.10 31.91 -10.18
N VAL A 34 -1.59 31.47 -9.03
CA VAL A 34 -0.93 30.17 -8.86
C VAL A 34 -1.84 29.26 -8.04
N ILE A 35 -2.17 28.09 -8.59
CA ILE A 35 -2.97 27.07 -7.89
C ILE A 35 -2.02 26.08 -7.21
N ALA A 36 -1.96 26.17 -5.87
CA ALA A 36 -1.13 25.30 -5.04
C ALA A 36 -1.97 24.62 -3.93
N SER A 37 -3.20 24.22 -4.24
CA SER A 37 -4.19 23.70 -3.28
C SER A 37 -3.96 22.23 -2.86
N GLY A 38 -2.89 21.59 -3.32
CA GLY A 38 -2.62 20.17 -3.07
C GLY A 38 -3.57 19.22 -3.80
N GLY A 39 -3.60 17.96 -3.34
CA GLY A 39 -4.44 16.90 -3.88
C GLY A 39 -5.63 16.54 -2.99
N LEU A 40 -6.14 15.31 -3.12
CA LEU A 40 -7.32 14.83 -2.39
C LEU A 40 -7.00 14.10 -1.07
N SER A 41 -5.72 13.89 -0.77
CA SER A 41 -5.28 13.15 0.41
C SER A 41 -5.55 13.92 1.70
N MET A 42 -6.03 13.22 2.74
CA MET A 42 -6.30 13.79 4.08
C MET A 42 -7.33 14.94 4.07
N PRO A 43 -8.59 14.69 3.66
CA PRO A 43 -9.65 15.72 3.64
C PRO A 43 -9.89 16.38 4.99
N GLY A 44 -9.70 15.65 6.10
CA GLY A 44 -9.80 16.21 7.46
C GLY A 44 -8.76 17.29 7.79
N LEU A 45 -7.69 17.41 7.00
CA LEU A 45 -6.69 18.47 7.11
C LEU A 45 -6.91 19.63 6.13
N GLY A 46 -8.05 19.65 5.43
CA GLY A 46 -8.40 20.73 4.49
C GLY A 46 -8.05 20.45 3.03
N ALA A 47 -7.73 19.22 2.67
CA ALA A 47 -7.59 18.83 1.26
C ALA A 47 -8.96 18.88 0.55
N THR A 48 -9.01 19.55 -0.61
CA THR A 48 -10.23 19.73 -1.39
C THR A 48 -9.95 19.52 -2.88
N PRO A 49 -10.98 19.26 -3.70
CA PRO A 49 -10.81 19.15 -5.15
C PRO A 49 -10.65 20.50 -5.86
N PHE A 50 -10.43 21.61 -5.13
CA PHE A 50 -10.47 22.98 -5.66
C PHE A 50 -9.60 23.17 -6.91
N GLY A 51 -8.33 22.77 -6.86
CA GLY A 51 -7.42 22.93 -8.00
C GLY A 51 -7.87 22.18 -9.26
N TYR A 52 -8.46 21.00 -9.11
CA TYR A 52 -9.01 20.23 -10.23
C TYR A 52 -10.22 20.95 -10.85
N LYS A 53 -11.12 21.47 -10.01
CA LYS A 53 -12.28 22.24 -10.48
C LYS A 53 -11.88 23.50 -11.23
N VAL A 54 -10.84 24.20 -10.75
CA VAL A 54 -10.30 25.38 -11.44
C VAL A 54 -9.68 24.99 -12.78
N ALA A 55 -8.94 23.87 -12.84
CA ALA A 55 -8.39 23.37 -14.09
C ALA A 55 -9.50 23.06 -15.11
N GLU A 56 -10.55 22.34 -14.70
CA GLU A 56 -11.72 22.05 -15.53
C GLU A 56 -12.44 23.32 -16.00
N GLN A 57 -12.63 24.30 -15.11
CA GLN A 57 -13.25 25.60 -15.42
C GLN A 57 -12.51 26.32 -16.56
N PHE A 58 -11.18 26.22 -16.62
CA PHE A 58 -10.36 26.83 -17.66
C PHE A 58 -10.08 25.89 -18.84
N GLY A 59 -10.82 24.79 -18.97
CA GLY A 59 -10.73 23.87 -20.11
C GLY A 59 -9.49 22.97 -20.10
N LEU A 60 -8.78 22.86 -18.98
CA LEU A 60 -7.62 21.97 -18.85
C LEU A 60 -8.09 20.54 -18.55
N SER A 61 -7.42 19.56 -19.15
CA SER A 61 -7.71 18.14 -18.91
C SER A 61 -7.22 17.71 -17.51
N VAL A 62 -8.10 17.02 -16.77
CA VAL A 62 -7.77 16.41 -15.47
C VAL A 62 -7.73 14.89 -15.62
N HIS A 63 -6.59 14.28 -15.31
CA HIS A 63 -6.47 12.82 -15.32
C HIS A 63 -7.22 12.20 -14.12
N PRO A 64 -7.76 10.96 -14.26
CA PRO A 64 -8.42 10.27 -13.17
C PRO A 64 -7.54 10.18 -11.92
N THR A 65 -8.05 10.66 -10.80
CA THR A 65 -7.33 10.65 -9.53
C THR A 65 -7.58 9.35 -8.77
N ARG A 66 -6.54 8.82 -8.13
CA ARG A 66 -6.62 7.66 -7.25
C ARG A 66 -5.69 7.82 -6.07
N ALA A 67 -5.99 7.10 -4.99
CA ALA A 67 -5.10 7.03 -3.84
C ALA A 67 -3.82 6.28 -4.23
N ALA A 68 -2.69 6.84 -3.82
CA ALA A 68 -1.36 6.30 -4.00
C ALA A 68 -0.62 6.40 -2.66
N LEU A 69 0.41 5.58 -2.45
CA LEU A 69 1.11 5.47 -1.17
C LEU A 69 0.15 5.13 -0.02
N VAL A 70 -0.72 4.14 -0.25
CA VAL A 70 -1.73 3.69 0.72
C VAL A 70 -1.50 2.24 1.14
N PRO A 71 -1.87 1.88 2.38
CA PRO A 71 -1.84 0.49 2.81
C PRO A 71 -2.87 -0.35 2.03
N PHE A 72 -2.61 -1.64 1.95
CA PHE A 72 -3.55 -2.62 1.43
C PHE A 72 -4.41 -3.19 2.55
N THR A 73 -5.70 -3.38 2.28
CA THR A 73 -6.56 -4.21 3.13
C THR A 73 -6.61 -5.63 2.58
N LEU A 74 -6.61 -6.65 3.43
CA LEU A 74 -6.59 -8.05 2.99
C LEU A 74 -8.01 -8.60 2.80
N HIS A 75 -8.14 -9.81 2.26
CA HIS A 75 -9.39 -10.60 2.30
C HIS A 75 -9.37 -11.60 3.48
N LYS A 76 -10.55 -12.09 3.90
CA LYS A 76 -10.64 -13.32 4.72
C LYS A 76 -10.14 -14.51 3.87
N PRO A 77 -9.44 -15.51 4.45
CA PRO A 77 -9.24 -15.76 5.88
C PRO A 77 -8.05 -15.03 6.52
N LEU A 78 -7.14 -14.41 5.75
CA LEU A 78 -5.99 -13.68 6.32
C LEU A 78 -6.41 -12.51 7.25
N LEU A 79 -7.56 -11.88 6.96
CA LEU A 79 -8.18 -10.87 7.82
C LEU A 79 -8.74 -11.41 9.15
N GLU A 80 -8.85 -12.71 9.36
CA GLU A 80 -9.36 -13.30 10.61
C GLU A 80 -8.25 -13.59 11.63
N GLN A 81 -6.99 -13.40 11.22
CA GLN A 81 -5.79 -13.47 12.07
C GLN A 81 -5.11 -12.10 12.34
N PRO A 82 -5.83 -10.96 12.39
CA PRO A 82 -5.20 -9.63 12.34
C PRO A 82 -4.43 -9.31 13.62
N ASN A 83 -4.85 -9.85 14.77
CA ASN A 83 -4.16 -9.64 16.05
C ASN A 83 -2.83 -10.40 16.11
N THR A 84 -2.73 -11.54 15.42
CA THR A 84 -1.55 -12.40 15.46
C THR A 84 -0.39 -11.79 14.66
N LEU A 85 -0.69 -11.27 13.46
CA LEU A 85 0.35 -10.72 12.57
C LEU A 85 0.61 -9.22 12.76
N SER A 86 -0.28 -8.46 13.39
CA SER A 86 -0.04 -7.01 13.57
C SER A 86 1.31 -6.74 14.25
N GLY A 87 2.06 -5.80 13.67
CA GLY A 87 3.40 -5.42 14.13
C GLY A 87 4.52 -6.34 13.64
N VAL A 88 4.24 -7.43 12.91
CA VAL A 88 5.28 -8.22 12.24
C VAL A 88 5.79 -7.42 11.05
N ALA A 89 7.10 -7.17 11.01
CA ALA A 89 7.78 -6.56 9.87
C ALA A 89 8.92 -7.45 9.39
N LEU A 90 9.16 -7.44 8.08
CA LEU A 90 10.22 -8.22 7.44
C LEU A 90 10.65 -7.56 6.12
N PRO A 91 11.93 -7.72 5.71
CA PRO A 91 12.37 -7.31 4.38
C PRO A 91 11.67 -8.17 3.32
N THR A 92 11.21 -7.53 2.25
CA THR A 92 10.48 -8.20 1.15
C THR A 92 10.87 -7.65 -0.20
N THR A 93 10.56 -8.40 -1.26
CA THR A 93 10.35 -7.79 -2.59
C THR A 93 8.88 -7.95 -2.94
N ILE A 94 8.25 -6.87 -3.39
CA ILE A 94 6.85 -6.88 -3.84
C ILE A 94 6.79 -6.49 -5.31
N THR A 95 6.01 -7.25 -6.07
CA THR A 95 5.90 -7.10 -7.52
C THR A 95 4.43 -6.92 -7.91
N ALA A 96 4.13 -5.87 -8.68
CA ALA A 96 2.83 -5.63 -9.27
C ALA A 96 2.64 -6.44 -10.56
N GLN A 97 1.41 -6.46 -11.07
CA GLN A 97 1.06 -7.18 -12.29
C GLN A 97 1.77 -6.62 -13.54
N ASP A 98 2.11 -5.33 -13.53
CA ASP A 98 2.90 -4.66 -14.59
C ASP A 98 4.41 -4.92 -14.48
N SER A 99 4.85 -5.84 -13.61
CA SER A 99 6.24 -6.16 -13.31
C SER A 99 7.04 -5.10 -12.56
N THR A 100 6.41 -4.01 -12.11
CA THR A 100 7.06 -3.06 -11.20
C THR A 100 7.42 -3.77 -9.90
N LEU A 101 8.65 -3.58 -9.42
CA LEU A 101 9.19 -4.25 -8.24
C LEU A 101 9.80 -3.25 -7.26
N PHE A 102 9.51 -3.43 -5.98
CA PHE A 102 10.18 -2.73 -4.88
C PHE A 102 10.80 -3.71 -3.89
N LYS A 103 12.05 -3.49 -3.50
CA LYS A 103 12.75 -4.23 -2.44
C LYS A 103 12.81 -3.37 -1.17
N GLU A 104 11.89 -3.61 -0.25
CA GLU A 104 11.72 -2.82 0.96
C GLU A 104 11.04 -3.63 2.07
N ALA A 105 10.98 -3.07 3.28
CA ALA A 105 10.24 -3.68 4.38
C ALA A 105 8.72 -3.69 4.13
N MET A 106 8.07 -4.81 4.46
CA MET A 106 6.62 -4.94 4.59
C MET A 106 6.24 -5.02 6.07
N LEU A 107 5.10 -4.44 6.43
CA LEU A 107 4.54 -4.45 7.77
C LEU A 107 3.12 -5.04 7.74
N PHE A 108 2.87 -6.03 8.59
CA PHE A 108 1.52 -6.50 8.87
C PHE A 108 0.83 -5.58 9.88
N THR A 109 -0.42 -5.24 9.62
CA THR A 109 -1.27 -4.36 10.45
C THR A 109 -2.60 -5.05 10.78
N HIS A 110 -3.38 -4.47 11.70
CA HIS A 110 -4.71 -4.97 12.03
C HIS A 110 -5.68 -5.06 10.84
N HIS A 111 -5.44 -4.30 9.77
CA HIS A 111 -6.36 -4.22 8.64
C HIS A 111 -5.79 -4.78 7.34
N GLY A 112 -4.51 -5.15 7.32
CA GLY A 112 -3.85 -5.69 6.13
C GLY A 112 -2.35 -5.38 6.11
N LEU A 113 -1.84 -4.95 4.96
CA LEU A 113 -0.40 -4.76 4.72
C LEU A 113 -0.05 -3.28 4.59
N SER A 114 1.12 -2.92 5.10
CA SER A 114 1.71 -1.57 5.06
C SER A 114 3.23 -1.71 4.94
N GLY A 115 3.96 -0.64 5.29
CA GLY A 115 5.41 -0.55 5.15
C GLY A 115 5.83 -0.01 3.77
N PRO A 116 7.08 0.45 3.62
CA PRO A 116 7.52 1.13 2.41
C PRO A 116 7.28 0.31 1.13
N ALA A 117 7.48 -1.02 1.16
CA ALA A 117 7.21 -1.88 0.01
C ALA A 117 5.75 -1.75 -0.48
N VAL A 118 4.80 -1.85 0.44
CA VAL A 118 3.36 -1.81 0.14
C VAL A 118 2.93 -0.40 -0.29
N LEU A 119 3.43 0.64 0.40
CA LEU A 119 3.10 2.02 0.03
C LEU A 119 3.57 2.32 -1.40
N GLN A 120 4.81 1.98 -1.74
CA GLN A 120 5.35 2.21 -3.09
C GLN A 120 4.54 1.44 -4.16
N ILE A 121 4.33 0.13 -3.96
CA ILE A 121 3.65 -0.69 -4.97
C ILE A 121 2.16 -0.34 -5.13
N SER A 122 1.52 0.25 -4.10
CA SER A 122 0.11 0.66 -4.17
C SER A 122 -0.15 1.66 -5.31
N SER A 123 0.87 2.40 -5.73
CA SER A 123 0.81 3.34 -6.85
C SER A 123 0.78 2.66 -8.21
N TYR A 124 1.14 1.38 -8.31
CA TYR A 124 1.20 0.60 -9.55
C TYR A 124 0.08 -0.44 -9.63
N TRP A 125 -0.40 -0.90 -8.47
CA TRP A 125 -1.54 -1.81 -8.35
C TRP A 125 -2.89 -1.18 -8.76
N GLN A 126 -3.75 -1.95 -9.43
CA GLN A 126 -5.14 -1.61 -9.71
C GLN A 126 -6.13 -2.52 -8.95
N PRO A 127 -7.34 -2.02 -8.62
CA PRO A 127 -8.37 -2.84 -7.99
C PRO A 127 -8.66 -4.14 -8.76
N GLY A 128 -8.57 -5.27 -8.06
CA GLY A 128 -8.78 -6.60 -8.63
C GLY A 128 -7.48 -7.32 -9.01
N GLU A 129 -6.36 -6.60 -9.10
CA GLU A 129 -5.06 -7.20 -9.41
C GLU A 129 -4.45 -7.90 -8.18
N PHE A 130 -3.57 -8.85 -8.46
CA PHE A 130 -2.71 -9.48 -7.45
C PHE A 130 -1.38 -8.74 -7.36
N VAL A 131 -0.78 -8.78 -6.18
CA VAL A 131 0.63 -8.50 -5.96
C VAL A 131 1.32 -9.79 -5.53
N THR A 132 2.58 -9.96 -5.94
CA THR A 132 3.40 -11.12 -5.55
C THR A 132 4.48 -10.64 -4.60
N VAL A 133 4.63 -11.32 -3.46
CA VAL A 133 5.58 -10.95 -2.41
C VAL A 133 6.58 -12.09 -2.23
N ASN A 134 7.86 -11.77 -2.31
CA ASN A 134 8.91 -12.62 -1.77
C ASN A 134 9.13 -12.23 -0.31
N LEU A 135 8.82 -13.15 0.60
CA LEU A 135 8.91 -12.96 2.05
C LEU A 135 10.35 -13.16 2.58
N SER A 136 11.27 -13.70 1.77
CA SER A 136 12.67 -13.93 2.14
C SER A 136 13.63 -13.62 0.99
N PRO A 137 13.65 -12.38 0.47
CA PRO A 137 14.40 -12.04 -0.74
C PRO A 137 15.92 -12.10 -0.59
N GLU A 138 16.43 -12.21 0.62
CA GLU A 138 17.86 -12.24 0.93
C GLU A 138 18.36 -13.65 1.29
N THR A 139 17.45 -14.62 1.38
CA THR A 139 17.77 -15.97 1.82
C THR A 139 17.60 -16.93 0.65
N ALA A 140 18.64 -17.72 0.35
CA ALA A 140 18.49 -18.92 -0.45
C ALA A 140 17.77 -19.98 0.40
N LEU A 141 16.44 -19.95 0.35
CA LEU A 141 15.61 -20.69 1.32
C LEU A 141 15.78 -22.21 1.22
N ASP A 142 16.02 -22.75 0.02
CA ASP A 142 16.36 -24.18 -0.17
C ASP A 142 17.64 -24.56 0.58
N ASP A 143 18.73 -23.85 0.32
CA ASP A 143 20.03 -24.09 0.99
C ASP A 143 19.91 -23.91 2.50
N PHE A 144 19.17 -22.89 2.93
CA PHE A 144 18.91 -22.64 4.35
C PHE A 144 18.17 -23.82 5.01
N ILE A 145 17.13 -24.34 4.35
CA ILE A 145 16.37 -25.50 4.86
C ILE A 145 17.28 -26.72 4.96
N ASP A 146 18.12 -26.98 3.97
CA ASP A 146 19.01 -28.14 3.96
C ASP A 146 20.08 -28.06 5.05
N VAL A 147 20.69 -26.88 5.24
CA VAL A 147 21.64 -26.62 6.33
C VAL A 147 20.97 -26.81 7.70
N GLN A 148 19.76 -26.25 7.89
CA GLN A 148 19.02 -26.40 9.15
C GLN A 148 18.57 -27.84 9.40
N ARG A 149 18.21 -28.58 8.36
CA ARG A 149 17.83 -30.00 8.46
C ARG A 149 19.00 -30.86 8.93
N ALA A 150 20.22 -30.58 8.43
CA ALA A 150 21.42 -31.29 8.84
C ALA A 150 21.82 -31.00 10.30
N ALA A 151 21.73 -29.73 10.72
CA ALA A 151 22.11 -29.33 12.09
C ALA A 151 21.03 -29.67 13.14
N HIS A 152 19.75 -29.50 12.80
CA HIS A 152 18.63 -29.57 13.73
C HIS A 152 17.41 -30.28 13.11
N PRO A 153 17.47 -31.61 12.89
CA PRO A 153 16.45 -32.35 12.12
C PRO A 153 15.05 -32.32 12.75
N ASN A 154 14.95 -32.20 14.07
CA ASN A 154 13.67 -32.17 14.80
C ASN A 154 13.10 -30.75 14.96
N LEU A 155 13.80 -29.73 14.45
CA LEU A 155 13.34 -28.35 14.50
C LEU A 155 12.12 -28.16 13.59
N SER A 156 11.19 -27.32 14.02
CA SER A 156 10.08 -26.84 13.19
C SER A 156 10.58 -25.74 12.23
N GLN A 157 9.91 -25.55 11.09
CA GLN A 157 10.29 -24.60 10.02
C GLN A 157 10.23 -23.10 10.44
N LYS A 158 10.06 -22.81 11.74
CA LYS A 158 9.81 -21.47 12.33
C LYS A 158 11.01 -20.52 12.34
N ASN A 159 12.17 -20.91 11.82
CA ASN A 159 13.42 -20.13 11.93
C ASN A 159 13.82 -19.36 10.66
N SER A 160 13.13 -19.54 9.52
CA SER A 160 13.42 -18.83 8.27
C SER A 160 12.71 -17.47 8.14
N LEU A 161 11.68 -17.25 8.95
CA LEU A 161 10.78 -16.09 8.91
C LEU A 161 10.32 -15.76 10.35
N PRO A 162 9.70 -14.58 10.58
CA PRO A 162 9.11 -14.28 11.88
C PRO A 162 8.16 -15.40 12.35
N LYS A 163 8.39 -15.94 13.54
CA LYS A 163 7.65 -17.08 14.10
C LYS A 163 6.13 -16.98 13.95
N ARG A 164 5.57 -15.80 14.25
CA ARG A 164 4.12 -15.53 14.16
C ARG A 164 3.58 -15.68 12.73
N LEU A 165 4.39 -15.33 11.72
CA LEU A 165 4.02 -15.49 10.32
C LEU A 165 3.96 -16.96 9.94
N VAL A 166 4.98 -17.74 10.31
CA VAL A 166 5.02 -19.18 10.03
C VAL A 166 3.83 -19.89 10.68
N GLU A 167 3.53 -19.59 11.95
CA GLU A 167 2.39 -20.19 12.66
C GLU A 167 1.05 -19.91 11.97
N VAL A 168 0.82 -18.68 11.53
CA VAL A 168 -0.41 -18.34 10.80
C VAL A 168 -0.47 -19.02 9.43
N LEU A 169 0.64 -19.11 8.70
CA LEU A 169 0.66 -19.81 7.41
C LEU A 169 0.41 -21.32 7.57
N GLN A 170 0.86 -21.91 8.67
CA GLN A 170 0.56 -23.31 9.03
C GLN A 170 -0.91 -23.50 9.39
N GLU A 171 -1.48 -22.62 10.22
CA GLU A 171 -2.91 -22.65 10.58
C GLU A 171 -3.82 -22.49 9.35
N LEU A 172 -3.40 -21.65 8.40
CA LEU A 172 -4.09 -21.46 7.12
C LEU A 172 -3.82 -22.59 6.10
N GLN A 173 -3.05 -23.61 6.48
CA GLN A 173 -2.66 -24.73 5.63
C GLN A 173 -1.95 -24.29 4.32
N GLN A 174 -1.32 -23.12 4.33
CA GLN A 174 -0.52 -22.62 3.20
C GLN A 174 0.88 -23.23 3.17
N ILE A 175 1.37 -23.66 4.33
CA ILE A 175 2.66 -24.36 4.45
C ILE A 175 2.51 -25.60 5.36
N PRO A 176 3.35 -26.64 5.17
CA PRO A 176 3.29 -27.86 5.99
C PRO A 176 3.67 -27.60 7.45
N ASP A 177 2.89 -28.16 8.39
CA ASP A 177 3.25 -28.20 9.81
C ASP A 177 3.97 -29.51 10.17
N VAL A 178 5.22 -29.61 9.71
CA VAL A 178 6.07 -30.78 9.95
C VAL A 178 7.49 -30.35 10.34
N THR A 179 8.20 -31.25 11.01
CA THR A 179 9.63 -31.04 11.30
C THR A 179 10.47 -31.02 10.01
N LEU A 180 11.67 -30.43 10.06
CA LEU A 180 12.56 -30.38 8.91
C LEU A 180 12.90 -31.77 8.34
N LYS A 181 13.03 -32.80 9.20
CA LYS A 181 13.28 -34.19 8.78
C LYS A 181 12.10 -34.84 8.06
N GLN A 182 10.87 -34.42 8.37
CA GLN A 182 9.64 -34.95 7.76
C GLN A 182 9.28 -34.26 6.44
N LEU A 183 9.91 -33.11 6.15
CA LEU A 183 9.68 -32.37 4.93
C LEU A 183 10.31 -33.11 3.74
N ASN A 184 9.47 -33.62 2.84
CA ASN A 184 9.95 -34.24 1.60
C ASN A 184 10.30 -33.19 0.53
N SER A 185 11.01 -33.60 -0.53
CA SER A 185 11.47 -32.67 -1.58
C SER A 185 10.35 -31.90 -2.27
N LYS A 186 9.17 -32.52 -2.45
CA LYS A 186 8.00 -31.86 -3.04
C LYS A 186 7.47 -30.77 -2.10
N GLN A 187 7.29 -31.10 -0.83
CA GLN A 187 6.82 -30.15 0.19
C GLN A 187 7.79 -29.00 0.40
N GLN A 188 9.11 -29.25 0.32
CA GLN A 188 10.12 -28.19 0.38
C GLN A 188 9.99 -27.24 -0.82
N SER A 189 9.88 -27.78 -2.03
CA SER A 189 9.71 -26.96 -3.23
C SER A 189 8.42 -26.13 -3.18
N GLU A 190 7.31 -26.71 -2.69
CA GLU A 190 6.04 -26.01 -2.49
C GLU A 190 6.14 -24.92 -1.41
N LEU A 191 6.86 -25.18 -0.31
CA LEU A 191 7.13 -24.22 0.75
C LEU A 191 7.94 -23.03 0.22
N VAL A 192 9.04 -23.30 -0.48
CA VAL A 192 9.90 -22.25 -1.05
C VAL A 192 9.13 -21.42 -2.07
N THR A 193 8.37 -22.07 -2.95
CA THR A 193 7.52 -21.38 -3.93
C THR A 193 6.50 -20.51 -3.22
N THR A 194 5.82 -21.02 -2.20
CA THR A 194 4.80 -20.26 -1.44
C THR A 194 5.40 -19.03 -0.77
N LEU A 195 6.59 -19.13 -0.19
CA LEU A 195 7.24 -18.02 0.52
C LEU A 195 7.89 -17.00 -0.42
N HIS A 196 8.40 -17.42 -1.58
CA HIS A 196 8.99 -16.53 -2.59
C HIS A 196 7.97 -15.91 -3.55
N GLN A 197 6.82 -16.57 -3.74
CA GLN A 197 5.76 -16.16 -4.64
C GLN A 197 4.42 -16.03 -3.90
N TRP A 198 4.45 -15.44 -2.71
CA TRP A 198 3.24 -15.26 -1.91
C TRP A 198 2.30 -14.28 -2.61
N ARG A 199 1.22 -14.80 -3.21
CA ARG A 199 0.25 -14.00 -3.97
C ARG A 199 -0.84 -13.48 -3.07
N VAL A 200 -1.02 -12.16 -3.09
CA VAL A 200 -2.05 -11.45 -2.34
C VAL A 200 -2.93 -10.69 -3.31
N GLN A 201 -4.24 -10.74 -3.13
CA GLN A 201 -5.18 -9.84 -3.79
C GLN A 201 -5.64 -8.79 -2.78
N PRO A 202 -5.13 -7.55 -2.84
CA PRO A 202 -5.57 -6.49 -1.95
C PRO A 202 -7.02 -6.07 -2.22
N LYS A 203 -7.70 -5.63 -1.15
CA LYS A 203 -8.83 -4.71 -1.25
C LYS A 203 -8.33 -3.28 -1.18
N ARG A 204 -9.04 -2.40 -1.88
CA ARG A 204 -8.83 -0.97 -1.76
C ARG A 204 -9.24 -0.51 -0.35
N HIS A 205 -8.40 0.27 0.31
CA HIS A 205 -8.81 1.02 1.51
C HIS A 205 -9.97 1.97 1.15
N ARG A 206 -10.94 2.18 2.06
CA ARG A 206 -12.12 3.01 1.77
C ARG A 206 -11.69 4.42 1.32
N ARG A 207 -12.25 4.80 0.16
CA ARG A 207 -12.21 6.06 -0.62
C ARG A 207 -11.44 7.27 -0.02
N LEU A 208 -10.60 7.88 -0.86
CA LEU A 208 -10.52 9.36 -0.93
C LEU A 208 -11.96 9.85 -1.15
N SER A 209 -12.50 10.53 -0.15
CA SER A 209 -13.89 11.00 -0.09
C SER A 209 -14.35 11.55 -1.45
N HIS A 210 -15.23 10.81 -2.12
CA HIS A 210 -16.14 11.45 -3.07
C HIS A 210 -17.19 12.17 -2.24
N PRO A 211 -17.55 13.43 -2.56
CA PRO A 211 -18.75 14.00 -1.97
C PRO A 211 -19.94 13.11 -2.35
N PRO A 212 -20.93 12.93 -1.46
CA PRO A 212 -22.19 12.31 -1.86
C PRO A 212 -22.79 13.09 -3.04
N LYS A 213 -23.35 12.36 -3.99
CA LYS A 213 -24.19 12.94 -5.06
C LYS A 213 -25.37 13.67 -4.46
#